data_AF-A0A7X3TCL7-F1
#
_entry.id   AF-A0A7X3TCL7-F1
#
_cell.length_a   1.000
_cell.length_b   1.000
_cell.length_c   1.000
_cell.angle_alpha   90.00
_cell.angle_beta   90.00
_cell.angle_gamma   90.00
#
_symmetry.space_group_name_H-M   'P 1'
#
loop_
_entity.id
_entity.type
_entity.pdbx_description
1 polymer ?
#
loop_
_entity_poly.entity_id
_entity_poly.type
_entity_poly.pdbx_seq_one_letter_code
_entity_poly.pdbx_strand_id
1 'polypeptide(L)'
;MVRNDNTVLIQRILAGDAAAFEHLVRKYQKQVHTLAWRKIGDFHIAEDITQETFLQVYQKLETLEDPTRFPRWLCVIADRLCIAWLRKNQRHTEPLQDTDLSTIETEAYSQYIATEHARTLAEARRDLVEELLAKLKENNRTTITLHYLEGMTYAEISNVLGVSENTVKSRLRRARQHLRQYKFMVPAALDITVEAERCSRKHLNGDFGMKLTFQKDDLLYPLQMLQGLAGEEDTSPMPSNVLIRAEGNTVECMATDMEVGIRMKVEGTVREEGTITVSAEKLGGIVEGWPTEKPIDLATTTDGKVEITCGNDLYKIVELADAEFPQLPSVDDGALAIDGDTLRSVLHKTEFAASTDKVRRTFLNGLYFNLFEDRTEVVATDGVQLALAHCEPFRLSEGNDGFIVPLKAVKGIERTFADSPEVRISRVANQILFADGRATLTAQLVDGEYPKYEKIIPASPKMRTVVQKEPILRATRQISAFSDPKCPAVCLEIDEQQIRISPRDSDPDDKHETLAVESSTGSIRIGFDARILIEALTHIETESLTIEFSGELKPAILKPMGEDGHFCLIMPMLLKS
;
A
#
# COMPACT_ATOMS: atom_id res chain seq x y z
N MET A 1 -38.25 29.44 9.25
CA MET A 1 -38.61 30.67 8.51
C MET A 1 -37.65 30.86 7.32
N VAL A 2 -37.65 29.96 6.32
CA VAL A 2 -36.57 29.87 5.29
C VAL A 2 -37.10 29.98 3.83
N ARG A 3 -38.43 29.93 3.61
CA ARG A 3 -39.03 29.87 2.25
C ARG A 3 -39.06 31.20 1.48
N ASN A 4 -39.00 32.36 2.14
CA ASN A 4 -39.13 33.66 1.47
C ASN A 4 -37.85 34.18 0.82
N ASP A 5 -36.69 33.64 1.19
CA ASP A 5 -35.40 34.19 0.83
C ASP A 5 -35.06 33.95 -0.67
N ASN A 6 -35.48 32.82 -1.23
CA ASN A 6 -35.25 32.50 -2.64
C ASN A 6 -36.12 33.32 -3.59
N THR A 7 -37.39 33.55 -3.22
CA THR A 7 -38.33 34.31 -4.04
C THR A 7 -37.86 35.76 -4.20
N VAL A 8 -37.36 36.36 -3.12
CA VAL A 8 -36.81 37.72 -3.11
C VAL A 8 -35.53 37.78 -3.94
N LEU A 9 -34.64 36.79 -3.83
CA LEU A 9 -33.41 36.73 -4.63
C LEU A 9 -33.73 36.59 -6.13
N ILE A 10 -34.65 35.71 -6.51
CA ILE A 10 -35.04 35.51 -7.92
C ILE A 10 -35.66 36.77 -8.51
N GLN A 11 -36.56 37.45 -7.78
CA GLN A 11 -37.15 38.71 -8.24
C GLN A 11 -36.12 39.83 -8.43
N ARG A 12 -35.10 39.90 -7.56
CA ARG A 12 -34.00 40.87 -7.70
C ARG A 12 -33.11 40.56 -8.90
N ILE A 13 -32.85 39.29 -9.18
CA ILE A 13 -32.07 38.88 -10.36
C ILE A 13 -32.82 39.23 -11.65
N LEU A 14 -34.13 39.00 -11.70
CA LEU A 14 -34.97 39.40 -12.84
C LEU A 14 -35.05 40.92 -13.03
N ALA A 15 -34.81 41.69 -11.96
CA ALA A 15 -34.69 43.16 -12.00
C ALA A 15 -33.27 43.65 -12.37
N GLY A 16 -32.34 42.75 -12.70
CA GLY A 16 -30.98 43.07 -13.16
C GLY A 16 -29.91 43.15 -12.06
N ASP A 17 -30.20 42.70 -10.84
CA ASP A 17 -29.24 42.70 -9.72
C ASP A 17 -28.29 41.49 -9.79
N ALA A 18 -27.09 41.70 -10.32
CA ALA A 18 -26.06 40.66 -10.42
C ALA A 18 -25.56 40.14 -9.05
N ALA A 19 -25.60 40.96 -7.99
CA ALA A 19 -25.15 40.56 -6.66
C ALA A 19 -26.14 39.58 -5.99
N ALA A 20 -27.42 39.66 -6.36
CA ALA A 20 -28.43 38.69 -5.93
C ALA A 20 -28.21 37.30 -6.55
N PHE A 21 -27.65 37.23 -7.76
CA PHE A 21 -27.31 35.96 -8.40
C PHE A 21 -26.12 35.28 -7.72
N GLU A 22 -25.10 36.03 -7.33
CA GLU A 22 -23.95 35.50 -6.58
C GLU A 22 -24.39 34.87 -5.25
N HIS A 23 -25.33 35.50 -4.54
CA HIS A 23 -25.92 34.93 -3.33
C HIS A 23 -26.68 33.62 -3.59
N LEU A 24 -27.40 33.54 -4.72
CA LEU A 24 -28.11 32.34 -5.13
C LEU A 24 -27.13 31.20 -5.47
N VAL A 25 -26.03 31.51 -6.16
CA VAL A 25 -24.96 30.54 -6.46
C VAL A 25 -24.33 30.04 -5.18
N ARG A 26 -23.84 30.92 -4.29
CA ARG A 26 -23.22 30.52 -3.01
C ARG A 26 -24.13 29.61 -2.16
N LYS A 27 -25.44 29.86 -2.19
CA LYS A 27 -26.44 29.07 -1.44
C LYS A 27 -26.62 27.65 -1.99
N TYR A 28 -26.54 27.46 -3.30
CA TYR A 28 -26.90 26.20 -3.95
C TYR A 28 -25.73 25.44 -4.59
N GLN A 29 -24.55 26.06 -4.74
CA GLN A 29 -23.38 25.49 -5.40
C GLN A 29 -22.97 24.15 -4.81
N LYS A 30 -22.89 24.05 -3.48
CA LYS A 30 -22.53 22.79 -2.79
C LYS A 30 -23.53 21.66 -3.07
N GLN A 31 -24.83 21.99 -3.18
CA GLN A 31 -25.87 21.00 -3.44
C GLN A 31 -25.80 20.46 -4.88
N VAL A 32 -25.61 21.35 -5.86
CA VAL A 32 -25.49 21.00 -7.28
C VAL A 32 -24.21 20.19 -7.52
N HIS A 33 -23.09 20.63 -6.96
CA HIS A 33 -21.82 19.92 -7.04
C HIS A 33 -21.91 18.52 -6.45
N THR A 34 -22.53 18.38 -5.28
CA THR A 34 -22.73 17.06 -4.65
C THR A 34 -23.61 16.14 -5.52
N LEU A 35 -24.62 16.68 -6.20
CA LEU A 35 -25.48 15.91 -7.10
C LEU A 35 -24.73 15.45 -8.36
N ALA A 36 -23.95 16.34 -8.99
CA ALA A 36 -23.16 16.03 -10.17
C ALA A 36 -22.06 15.01 -9.85
N TRP A 37 -21.34 15.21 -8.74
CA TRP A 37 -20.29 14.31 -8.28
C TRP A 37 -20.81 12.89 -7.98
N ARG A 38 -21.98 12.76 -7.34
CA ARG A 38 -22.62 11.44 -7.10
C ARG A 38 -22.99 10.68 -8.37
N LYS A 39 -23.20 11.38 -9.49
CA LYS A 39 -23.63 10.78 -10.76
C LYS A 39 -22.47 10.48 -11.71
N ILE A 40 -21.38 11.24 -11.59
CA ILE A 40 -20.27 11.22 -12.54
C ILE A 40 -19.02 10.58 -11.93
N GLY A 41 -18.85 10.68 -10.61
CA GLY A 41 -17.70 10.15 -9.88
C GLY A 41 -16.45 11.03 -9.94
N ASP A 42 -16.38 11.95 -10.90
CA ASP A 42 -15.25 12.88 -11.08
C ASP A 42 -15.52 14.28 -10.49
N PHE A 43 -14.55 14.83 -9.75
CA PHE A 43 -14.67 16.12 -9.07
C PHE A 43 -14.63 17.30 -10.04
N HIS A 44 -13.71 17.31 -11.02
CA HIS A 44 -13.54 18.42 -11.95
C HIS A 44 -14.70 18.51 -12.93
N ILE A 45 -15.16 17.38 -13.44
CA ILE A 45 -16.32 17.34 -14.33
C ILE A 45 -17.60 17.71 -13.57
N ALA A 46 -17.71 17.34 -12.29
CA ALA A 46 -18.80 17.80 -11.45
C ALA A 46 -18.75 19.31 -11.19
N GLU A 47 -17.55 19.88 -11.07
CA GLU A 47 -17.34 21.33 -10.96
C GLU A 47 -17.74 22.06 -12.26
N ASP A 48 -17.29 21.58 -13.42
CA ASP A 48 -17.67 22.11 -14.73
C ASP A 48 -19.18 22.05 -14.96
N ILE A 49 -19.81 20.91 -14.65
CA ILE A 49 -21.27 20.77 -14.76
C ILE A 49 -22.00 21.65 -13.77
N THR A 50 -21.41 21.91 -12.60
CA THR A 50 -21.97 22.86 -11.63
C THR A 50 -21.92 24.28 -12.17
N GLN A 51 -20.79 24.69 -12.75
CA GLN A 51 -20.64 26.01 -13.38
C GLN A 51 -21.61 26.17 -14.56
N GLU A 52 -21.67 25.19 -15.45
CA GLU A 52 -22.58 25.16 -16.60
C GLU A 52 -24.05 25.14 -16.16
N THR A 53 -24.38 24.45 -15.06
CA THR A 53 -25.73 24.47 -14.47
C THR A 53 -26.12 25.89 -14.08
N PHE A 54 -25.25 26.63 -13.37
CA PHE A 54 -25.57 28.00 -12.98
C PHE A 54 -25.61 28.96 -14.17
N LEU A 55 -24.79 28.73 -15.19
CA LEU A 55 -24.85 29.49 -16.44
C LEU A 55 -26.19 29.30 -17.17
N GLN A 56 -26.68 28.06 -17.27
CA GLN A 56 -28.01 27.78 -17.83
C GLN A 56 -29.15 28.27 -16.95
N VAL A 57 -28.99 28.22 -15.63
CA VAL A 57 -29.96 28.78 -14.68
C VAL A 57 -30.07 30.29 -14.87
N TYR A 58 -28.94 31.00 -15.02
CA TYR A 58 -28.95 32.44 -15.28
C TYR A 58 -29.69 32.77 -16.58
N GLN A 59 -29.40 32.03 -17.66
CA GLN A 59 -30.04 32.23 -18.97
C GLN A 59 -31.53 31.87 -19.00
N LYS A 60 -31.95 30.86 -18.22
CA LYS A 60 -33.31 30.33 -18.24
C LYS A 60 -34.15 30.78 -17.04
N LEU A 61 -33.63 31.63 -16.16
CA LEU A 61 -34.28 32.01 -14.91
C LEU A 61 -35.66 32.65 -15.15
N GLU A 62 -35.79 33.40 -16.24
CA GLU A 62 -37.02 34.05 -16.68
C GLU A 62 -38.14 33.05 -17.04
N THR A 63 -37.79 31.80 -17.35
CA THR A 63 -38.76 30.74 -17.70
C THR A 63 -39.38 30.06 -16.47
N LEU A 64 -38.93 30.41 -15.27
CA LEU A 64 -39.43 29.83 -14.03
C LEU A 64 -40.68 30.57 -13.54
N GLU A 65 -41.87 30.01 -13.82
CA GLU A 65 -43.16 30.58 -13.42
C GLU A 65 -43.39 30.63 -11.91
N ASP A 66 -42.82 29.69 -11.14
CA ASP A 66 -42.99 29.56 -9.68
C ASP A 66 -41.63 29.53 -8.95
N PRO A 67 -41.23 30.64 -8.30
CA PRO A 67 -39.97 30.74 -7.56
C PRO A 67 -39.79 29.70 -6.44
N THR A 68 -40.89 29.15 -5.90
CA THR A 68 -40.81 28.15 -4.82
C THR A 68 -40.30 26.79 -5.31
N ARG A 69 -40.35 26.53 -6.62
CA ARG A 69 -39.86 25.30 -7.27
C ARG A 69 -38.40 25.38 -7.68
N PHE A 70 -37.75 26.52 -7.49
CA PHE A 70 -36.36 26.77 -7.90
C PHE A 70 -35.38 25.65 -7.50
N PRO A 71 -35.37 25.12 -6.25
CA PRO A 71 -34.42 24.06 -5.89
C PRO A 71 -34.64 22.77 -6.67
N ARG A 72 -35.89 22.43 -6.99
CA ARG A 72 -36.24 21.24 -7.77
C ARG A 72 -35.90 21.43 -9.25
N TRP A 73 -36.17 22.61 -9.77
CA TRP A 73 -35.85 23.00 -11.15
C TRP A 73 -34.33 23.01 -11.40
N LEU A 74 -33.57 23.54 -10.45
CA LEU A 74 -32.10 23.52 -10.45
C LEU A 74 -31.53 22.09 -10.53
N CYS A 75 -32.02 21.17 -9.70
CA CYS A 75 -31.59 19.77 -9.74
C CYS A 75 -31.90 19.08 -11.08
N VAL A 76 -33.00 19.45 -11.76
CA VAL A 76 -33.35 18.89 -13.08
C VAL A 76 -32.40 19.35 -14.17
N ILE A 77 -31.94 20.61 -14.13
CA ILE A 77 -30.94 21.12 -15.08
C ILE A 77 -29.60 20.39 -14.87
N ALA A 78 -29.15 20.29 -13.62
CA ALA A 78 -27.93 19.58 -13.26
C ALA A 78 -27.96 18.10 -13.68
N ASP A 79 -29.07 17.39 -13.40
CA ASP A 79 -29.25 15.99 -13.76
C ASP A 79 -29.20 15.75 -15.28
N ARG A 80 -29.82 16.66 -16.06
CA ARG A 80 -29.79 16.60 -17.53
C ARG A 80 -28.38 16.80 -18.09
N LEU A 81 -27.60 17.71 -17.52
CA LEU A 81 -26.21 17.93 -17.89
C LEU A 81 -25.35 16.71 -17.57
N CYS A 82 -25.56 16.09 -16.41
CA CYS A 82 -24.88 14.84 -16.04
C CYS A 82 -25.19 13.71 -17.04
N ILE A 83 -26.47 13.52 -17.38
CA ILE A 83 -26.89 12.48 -18.34
C ILE A 83 -26.36 12.78 -19.75
N ALA A 84 -26.35 14.04 -20.18
CA ALA A 84 -25.82 14.44 -21.48
C ALA A 84 -24.31 14.16 -21.57
N TRP A 85 -23.57 14.49 -20.51
CA TRP A 85 -22.14 14.21 -20.39
C TRP A 85 -21.88 12.69 -20.44
N LEU A 86 -22.59 11.90 -19.63
CA LEU A 86 -22.46 10.44 -19.61
C LEU A 86 -22.73 9.83 -21.00
N ARG A 87 -23.79 10.26 -21.70
CA ARG A 87 -24.12 9.76 -23.05
C ARG A 87 -23.08 10.11 -24.10
N LYS A 88 -22.41 11.27 -23.97
CA LYS A 88 -21.36 11.72 -24.89
C LYS A 88 -20.06 10.93 -24.68
N ASN A 89 -19.74 10.62 -23.42
CA ASN A 89 -18.49 9.94 -23.06
C ASN A 89 -18.60 8.40 -23.06
N GLN A 90 -19.81 7.82 -23.13
CA GLN A 90 -20.00 6.35 -23.26
C GLN A 90 -19.75 5.80 -24.68
N ARG A 91 -19.57 6.66 -25.69
CA ARG A 91 -19.50 6.27 -27.12
C ARG A 91 -18.11 6.36 -27.74
N HIS A 92 -17.08 6.65 -26.97
CA HIS A 92 -15.70 6.73 -27.48
C HIS A 92 -14.79 5.81 -26.69
N THR A 93 -14.49 4.64 -27.27
CA THR A 93 -13.29 3.87 -26.90
C THR A 93 -12.75 3.17 -28.15
N GLU A 94 -11.83 3.83 -28.84
CA GLU A 94 -10.73 3.23 -29.61
C GLU A 94 -9.46 4.03 -29.26
N PRO A 95 -8.27 3.41 -29.16
CA PRO A 95 -7.10 4.03 -28.55
C PRO A 95 -6.11 4.67 -29.55
N LEU A 96 -5.60 5.85 -29.18
CA LEU A 96 -4.19 6.25 -28.91
C LEU A 96 -3.75 7.60 -29.51
N GLN A 97 -3.03 8.34 -28.65
CA GLN A 97 -2.08 9.47 -28.83
C GLN A 97 -2.49 10.92 -28.47
N ASP A 98 -1.53 11.51 -27.73
CA ASP A 98 -1.18 12.90 -27.43
C ASP A 98 -1.75 13.64 -26.19
N THR A 99 -0.85 13.74 -25.20
CA THR A 99 -0.55 14.80 -24.20
C THR A 99 -1.58 15.19 -23.10
N ASP A 100 -1.24 14.71 -21.90
CA ASP A 100 -1.15 15.36 -20.57
C ASP A 100 -2.38 16.06 -19.93
N LEU A 101 -2.90 15.46 -18.85
CA LEU A 101 -3.88 16.06 -17.91
C LEU A 101 -3.99 15.35 -16.53
N SER A 102 -3.04 14.51 -16.12
CA SER A 102 -3.25 13.59 -14.99
C SER A 102 -2.74 14.06 -13.61
N THR A 103 -2.51 15.36 -13.40
CA THR A 103 -1.96 15.87 -12.13
C THR A 103 -2.99 16.02 -11.00
N ILE A 104 -4.30 15.87 -11.24
CA ILE A 104 -5.33 16.00 -10.18
C ILE A 104 -6.25 14.77 -10.03
N GLU A 105 -6.34 13.89 -11.02
CA GLU A 105 -7.19 12.66 -10.99
C GLU A 105 -6.67 11.56 -10.04
N THR A 106 -5.44 11.70 -9.53
CA THR A 106 -4.70 10.67 -8.80
C THR A 106 -5.08 10.60 -7.30
N GLU A 107 -5.26 11.72 -6.60
CA GLU A 107 -5.71 11.65 -5.19
C GLU A 107 -7.18 11.22 -5.06
N ALA A 108 -8.03 11.65 -6.00
CA ALA A 108 -9.46 11.37 -5.99
C ALA A 108 -9.80 9.89 -6.26
N TYR A 109 -9.10 9.22 -7.19
CA TYR A 109 -9.37 7.81 -7.49
C TYR A 109 -8.81 6.85 -6.42
N SER A 110 -7.72 7.21 -5.72
CA SER A 110 -7.19 6.39 -4.62
C SER A 110 -8.10 6.45 -3.38
N GLN A 111 -8.65 7.63 -3.09
CA GLN A 111 -9.68 7.80 -2.06
C GLN A 111 -11.03 7.18 -2.45
N TYR A 112 -11.41 7.20 -3.73
CA TYR A 112 -12.60 6.51 -4.24
C TYR A 112 -12.47 4.98 -4.10
N ILE A 113 -11.32 4.40 -4.45
CA ILE A 113 -11.07 2.96 -4.33
C ILE A 113 -11.01 2.53 -2.85
N ALA A 114 -10.34 3.27 -1.97
CA ALA A 114 -10.33 2.99 -0.53
C ALA A 114 -11.73 3.09 0.11
N THR A 115 -12.58 4.01 -0.38
CA THR A 115 -13.97 4.15 0.10
C THR A 115 -14.93 3.12 -0.50
N GLU A 116 -14.73 2.69 -1.75
CA GLU A 116 -15.46 1.56 -2.35
C GLU A 116 -15.07 0.22 -1.68
N HIS A 117 -13.79 -0.06 -1.43
CA HIS A 117 -13.38 -1.27 -0.69
C HIS A 117 -13.94 -1.31 0.73
N ALA A 118 -13.96 -0.17 1.43
CA ALA A 118 -14.63 -0.06 2.73
C ALA A 118 -16.15 -0.29 2.62
N ARG A 119 -16.77 0.12 1.50
CA ARG A 119 -18.20 -0.11 1.23
C ARG A 119 -18.50 -1.56 0.90
N THR A 120 -17.72 -2.21 0.05
CA THR A 120 -17.85 -3.63 -0.33
C THR A 120 -17.61 -4.55 0.87
N LEU A 121 -16.61 -4.26 1.71
CA LEU A 121 -16.38 -5.00 2.95
C LEU A 121 -17.51 -4.78 3.96
N ALA A 122 -18.08 -3.56 4.02
CA ALA A 122 -19.24 -3.26 4.86
C ALA A 122 -20.56 -3.85 4.31
N GLU A 123 -20.67 -4.07 3.01
CA GLU A 123 -21.78 -4.76 2.34
C GLU A 123 -21.66 -6.27 2.59
N ALA A 124 -20.50 -6.90 2.37
CA ALA A 124 -20.26 -8.30 2.69
C ALA A 124 -20.45 -8.63 4.18
N ARG A 125 -20.00 -7.73 5.09
CA ARG A 125 -20.28 -7.84 6.53
C ARG A 125 -21.77 -7.73 6.84
N ARG A 126 -22.50 -6.87 6.14
CA ARG A 126 -23.95 -6.72 6.30
C ARG A 126 -24.69 -7.97 5.83
N ASP A 127 -24.33 -8.50 4.66
CA ASP A 127 -24.92 -9.71 4.10
C ASP A 127 -24.69 -10.93 5.02
N LEU A 128 -23.48 -11.07 5.57
CA LEU A 128 -23.17 -12.12 6.55
C LEU A 128 -23.98 -11.95 7.85
N VAL A 129 -24.12 -10.72 8.36
CA VAL A 129 -24.95 -10.44 9.54
C VAL A 129 -26.42 -10.76 9.26
N GLU A 130 -26.95 -10.41 8.10
CA GLU A 130 -28.31 -10.75 7.70
C GLU A 130 -28.51 -12.27 7.57
N GLU A 131 -27.55 -12.98 6.99
CA GLU A 131 -27.59 -14.45 6.88
C GLU A 131 -27.58 -15.11 8.27
N LEU A 132 -26.68 -14.68 9.16
CA LEU A 132 -26.59 -15.20 10.52
C LEU A 132 -27.86 -14.91 11.33
N LEU A 133 -28.44 -13.71 11.17
CA LEU A 133 -29.70 -13.36 11.79
C LEU A 133 -30.86 -14.21 11.23
N ALA A 134 -30.85 -14.55 9.95
CA ALA A 134 -31.87 -15.41 9.33
C ALA A 134 -31.86 -16.85 9.86
N LYS A 135 -30.72 -17.36 10.36
CA LYS A 135 -30.65 -18.69 11.02
C LYS A 135 -31.29 -18.71 12.41
N LEU A 136 -31.58 -17.55 13.01
CA LEU A 136 -32.21 -17.47 14.33
C LEU A 136 -33.74 -17.55 14.24
N LYS A 137 -34.35 -18.28 15.19
CA LYS A 137 -35.81 -18.22 15.40
C LYS A 137 -36.24 -16.78 15.67
N GLU A 138 -37.38 -16.39 15.12
CA GLU A 138 -37.88 -15.01 15.09
C GLU A 138 -37.81 -14.30 16.45
N ASN A 139 -38.29 -14.93 17.52
CA ASN A 139 -38.24 -14.35 18.87
C ASN A 139 -36.81 -14.11 19.40
N ASN A 140 -35.82 -14.91 18.99
CA ASN A 140 -34.42 -14.73 19.38
C ASN A 140 -33.73 -13.68 18.49
N ARG A 141 -34.07 -13.66 17.20
CA ARG A 141 -33.60 -12.67 16.21
C ARG A 141 -34.02 -11.25 16.59
N THR A 142 -35.28 -11.06 16.98
CA THR A 142 -35.78 -9.74 17.41
C THR A 142 -35.07 -9.26 18.67
N THR A 143 -34.85 -10.14 19.66
CA THR A 143 -34.16 -9.76 20.90
C THR A 143 -32.68 -9.42 20.69
N ILE A 144 -31.96 -10.15 19.83
CA ILE A 144 -30.54 -9.87 19.56
C ILE A 144 -30.35 -8.58 18.73
N THR A 145 -31.28 -8.32 17.80
CA THR A 145 -31.32 -7.08 16.99
C THR A 145 -31.52 -5.86 17.88
N LEU A 146 -32.55 -5.86 18.73
CA LEU A 146 -32.85 -4.73 19.61
C LEU A 146 -31.71 -4.44 20.61
N HIS A 147 -30.98 -5.46 21.06
CA HIS A 147 -29.90 -5.27 22.02
C HIS A 147 -28.58 -4.81 21.37
N TYR A 148 -28.18 -5.40 20.25
CA TYR A 148 -26.86 -5.18 19.65
C TYR A 148 -26.84 -4.21 18.46
N LEU A 149 -27.95 -4.11 17.71
CA LEU A 149 -28.05 -3.18 16.58
C LEU A 149 -28.74 -1.87 17.00
N GLU A 150 -29.73 -1.95 17.88
CA GLU A 150 -30.47 -0.76 18.38
C GLU A 150 -29.99 -0.29 19.77
N GLY A 151 -29.06 -0.99 20.41
CA GLY A 151 -28.44 -0.57 21.69
C GLY A 151 -29.36 -0.57 22.92
N MET A 152 -30.54 -1.20 22.85
CA MET A 152 -31.52 -1.17 23.94
C MET A 152 -31.11 -2.01 25.15
N THR A 153 -31.50 -1.54 26.33
CA THR A 153 -31.30 -2.23 27.61
C THR A 153 -32.31 -3.37 27.81
N TYR A 154 -32.04 -4.28 28.75
CA TYR A 154 -32.92 -5.43 28.99
C TYR A 154 -34.33 -5.03 29.47
N ALA A 155 -34.44 -3.94 30.24
CA ALA A 155 -35.72 -3.41 30.71
C ALA A 155 -36.54 -2.79 29.56
N GLU A 156 -35.89 -2.10 28.63
CA GLU A 156 -36.54 -1.53 27.45
C GLU A 156 -37.04 -2.62 26.50
N ILE A 157 -36.22 -3.65 26.26
CA ILE A 157 -36.62 -4.80 25.43
C ILE A 157 -37.76 -5.60 26.06
N SER A 158 -37.77 -5.73 27.39
CA SER A 158 -38.85 -6.35 28.17
C SER A 158 -40.18 -5.62 27.95
N ASN A 159 -40.16 -4.29 28.00
CA ASN A 159 -41.35 -3.45 27.78
C ASN A 159 -41.81 -3.48 26.32
N VAL A 160 -40.89 -3.40 25.35
CA VAL A 160 -41.20 -3.41 23.91
C VAL A 160 -41.79 -4.74 23.45
N LEU A 161 -41.30 -5.86 23.98
CA LEU A 161 -41.75 -7.20 23.57
C LEU A 161 -42.85 -7.78 24.46
N GLY A 162 -43.25 -7.10 25.54
CA GLY A 162 -44.27 -7.56 26.48
C GLY A 162 -43.90 -8.87 27.22
N VAL A 163 -42.61 -9.12 27.45
CA VAL A 163 -42.09 -10.33 28.10
C VAL A 163 -41.18 -9.97 29.27
N SER A 164 -41.01 -10.85 30.25
CA SER A 164 -40.14 -10.56 31.40
C SER A 164 -38.66 -10.41 31.02
N GLU A 165 -37.91 -9.60 31.77
CA GLU A 165 -36.45 -9.45 31.59
C GLU A 165 -35.68 -10.79 31.63
N ASN A 166 -36.16 -11.75 32.43
CA ASN A 166 -35.58 -13.10 32.47
C ASN A 166 -35.78 -13.84 31.15
N THR A 167 -36.90 -13.60 30.46
CA THR A 167 -37.18 -14.11 29.12
C THR A 167 -36.25 -13.46 28.08
N VAL A 168 -36.00 -12.15 28.18
CA VAL A 168 -35.03 -11.41 27.34
C VAL A 168 -33.62 -11.98 27.48
N LYS A 169 -33.12 -12.13 28.72
CA LYS A 169 -31.79 -12.72 29.00
C LYS A 169 -31.67 -14.15 28.48
N SER A 170 -32.72 -14.96 28.63
CA SER A 170 -32.76 -16.34 28.13
C SER A 170 -32.73 -16.39 26.60
N ARG A 171 -33.48 -15.52 25.91
CA ARG A 171 -33.48 -15.40 24.45
C ARG A 171 -32.12 -14.94 23.90
N LEU A 172 -31.48 -13.96 24.53
CA LEU A 172 -30.11 -13.54 24.16
C LEU A 172 -29.08 -14.65 24.34
N ARG A 173 -29.15 -15.39 25.45
CA ARG A 173 -28.26 -16.54 25.69
C ARG A 173 -28.43 -17.61 24.61
N ARG A 174 -29.68 -17.97 24.27
CA ARG A 174 -29.98 -18.94 23.21
C ARG A 174 -29.55 -18.45 21.83
N ALA A 175 -29.74 -17.16 21.54
CA ALA A 175 -29.30 -16.55 20.29
C ALA A 175 -27.77 -16.62 20.15
N ARG A 176 -27.01 -16.19 21.16
CA ARG A 176 -25.54 -16.28 21.19
C ARG A 176 -25.05 -17.71 21.08
N GLN A 177 -25.68 -18.65 21.78
CA GLN A 177 -25.30 -20.07 21.72
C GLN A 177 -25.54 -20.68 20.35
N HIS A 178 -26.65 -20.31 19.68
CA HIS A 178 -26.92 -20.77 18.33
C HIS A 178 -25.98 -20.14 17.31
N LEU A 179 -25.72 -18.83 17.40
CA LEU A 179 -24.75 -18.15 16.54
C LEU A 179 -23.31 -18.66 16.73
N ARG A 180 -22.93 -19.12 17.93
CA ARG A 180 -21.63 -19.77 18.17
C ARG A 180 -21.42 -21.04 17.34
N GLN A 181 -22.48 -21.72 16.94
CA GLN A 181 -22.37 -22.91 16.07
C GLN A 181 -21.90 -22.51 14.68
N TYR A 182 -22.20 -21.29 14.23
CA TYR A 182 -21.79 -20.72 12.94
C TYR A 182 -20.51 -19.88 13.05
N LYS A 183 -19.72 -20.05 14.13
CA LYS A 183 -18.45 -19.35 14.32
C LYS A 183 -17.46 -19.62 13.17
N PHE A 184 -17.56 -20.75 12.49
CA PHE A 184 -16.78 -21.10 11.31
C PHE A 184 -17.14 -20.30 10.04
N MET A 185 -18.31 -19.66 9.99
CA MET A 185 -18.69 -18.76 8.89
C MET A 185 -17.99 -17.40 9.00
N VAL A 186 -17.37 -17.09 10.15
CA VAL A 186 -16.63 -15.84 10.37
C VAL A 186 -15.23 -15.89 9.73
N PRO A 187 -14.45 -16.99 9.84
CA PRO A 187 -13.26 -17.23 9.02
C PRO A 187 -13.55 -17.50 7.54
N ALA A 188 -14.70 -18.07 7.18
CA ALA A 188 -15.03 -18.27 5.75
C ALA A 188 -15.19 -16.95 4.97
N ALA A 189 -15.40 -15.83 5.67
CA ALA A 189 -15.42 -14.48 5.11
C ALA A 189 -14.11 -13.68 5.42
N LEU A 190 -13.16 -14.29 6.13
CA LEU A 190 -11.84 -13.77 6.56
C LEU A 190 -10.87 -14.98 6.62
N ASP A 191 -10.45 -15.45 5.45
CA ASP A 191 -9.49 -16.54 5.15
C ASP A 191 -9.56 -17.92 5.86
N ILE A 192 -9.90 -18.92 5.02
CA ILE A 192 -9.52 -20.35 4.91
C ILE A 192 -9.11 -21.15 6.17
N THR A 193 -9.93 -22.15 6.53
CA THR A 193 -9.61 -23.19 7.53
C THR A 193 -8.84 -24.41 6.98
N VAL A 194 -7.80 -24.84 7.73
CA VAL A 194 -7.10 -26.13 7.67
C VAL A 194 -7.80 -27.13 8.62
N GLU A 195 -8.13 -28.34 8.15
CA GLU A 195 -8.66 -29.41 9.00
C GLU A 195 -7.53 -30.29 9.55
N ALA A 196 -7.42 -30.38 10.88
CA ALA A 196 -6.48 -31.26 11.58
C ALA A 196 -7.25 -32.48 12.14
N GLU A 197 -7.01 -33.66 11.56
CA GLU A 197 -7.50 -34.92 12.11
C GLU A 197 -6.38 -35.66 12.85
N ARG A 198 -6.61 -35.97 14.14
CA ARG A 198 -5.77 -36.91 14.90
C ARG A 198 -6.12 -38.34 14.49
N CYS A 199 -5.20 -39.06 13.86
CA CYS A 199 -5.36 -40.50 13.69
C CYS A 199 -4.09 -41.32 13.96
N SER A 200 -4.29 -42.43 14.67
CA SER A 200 -3.27 -43.39 15.10
C SER A 200 -2.60 -44.10 13.92
N ARG A 201 -1.29 -44.28 14.07
CA ARG A 201 -0.39 -45.12 13.24
C ARG A 201 -1.07 -46.35 12.66
N LYS A 202 -1.16 -46.39 11.33
CA LYS A 202 -0.81 -47.51 10.43
C LYS A 202 -1.35 -47.19 9.03
N HIS A 203 -0.47 -46.78 8.11
CA HIS A 203 -0.46 -47.19 6.70
C HIS A 203 0.83 -46.66 6.06
N LEU A 204 1.90 -47.44 6.17
CA LEU A 204 2.92 -47.48 5.14
C LEU A 204 2.60 -48.73 4.33
N ASN A 205 2.09 -48.57 3.11
CA ASN A 205 2.49 -49.34 1.92
C ASN A 205 1.57 -49.05 0.71
N GLY A 206 2.23 -48.74 -0.42
CA GLY A 206 1.70 -48.68 -1.80
C GLY A 206 1.24 -47.28 -2.22
N ASP A 207 1.62 -46.71 -3.36
CA ASP A 207 2.65 -47.02 -4.38
C ASP A 207 2.83 -45.71 -5.19
N PHE A 208 4.09 -45.31 -5.40
CA PHE A 208 4.60 -44.11 -6.10
C PHE A 208 4.05 -42.73 -5.70
N GLY A 209 4.75 -42.07 -4.78
CA GLY A 209 4.55 -40.67 -4.49
C GLY A 209 5.81 -40.02 -3.91
N MET A 210 6.11 -38.78 -4.30
CA MET A 210 7.22 -37.99 -3.75
C MET A 210 7.30 -38.12 -2.22
N LYS A 211 8.49 -38.42 -1.69
CA LYS A 211 8.76 -38.53 -0.25
C LYS A 211 10.03 -37.80 0.14
N LEU A 212 9.88 -36.82 1.03
CA LEU A 212 10.96 -35.94 1.48
C LEU A 212 10.99 -35.90 3.01
N THR A 213 12.20 -35.77 3.57
CA THR A 213 12.39 -35.56 5.00
C THR A 213 13.22 -34.29 5.21
N PHE A 214 12.75 -33.40 6.09
CA PHE A 214 13.43 -32.14 6.43
C PHE A 214 13.64 -32.01 7.94
N GLN A 215 14.60 -31.18 8.35
CA GLN A 215 14.53 -30.55 9.66
C GLN A 215 13.56 -29.37 9.62
N LYS A 216 13.06 -28.96 10.80
CA LYS A 216 12.11 -27.85 10.89
C LYS A 216 12.66 -26.57 10.26
N ASP A 217 13.85 -26.15 10.68
CA ASP A 217 14.40 -24.85 10.31
C ASP A 217 14.75 -24.81 8.81
N ASP A 218 15.25 -25.92 8.26
CA ASP A 218 15.59 -26.06 6.84
C ASP A 218 14.37 -25.91 5.92
N LEU A 219 13.19 -26.36 6.36
CA LEU A 219 11.95 -26.22 5.60
C LEU A 219 11.20 -24.92 5.91
N LEU A 220 11.22 -24.45 7.15
CA LEU A 220 10.47 -23.27 7.57
C LEU A 220 11.06 -21.98 6.99
N TYR A 221 12.39 -21.86 6.98
CA TYR A 221 13.07 -20.69 6.42
C TYR A 221 12.69 -20.40 4.95
N PRO A 222 12.81 -21.35 3.99
CA PRO A 222 12.42 -21.09 2.62
C PRO A 222 10.92 -20.82 2.51
N LEU A 223 10.05 -21.48 3.28
CA LEU A 223 8.62 -21.21 3.25
C LEU A 223 8.27 -19.78 3.68
N GLN A 224 8.91 -19.27 4.73
CA GLN A 224 8.70 -17.89 5.19
C GLN A 224 9.22 -16.86 4.16
N MET A 225 10.36 -17.15 3.53
CA MET A 225 10.91 -16.33 2.45
C MET A 225 9.97 -16.28 1.24
N LEU A 226 9.42 -17.43 0.86
CA LEU A 226 8.52 -17.59 -0.29
C LEU A 226 7.14 -16.92 -0.01
N GLN A 227 6.63 -17.02 1.22
CA GLN A 227 5.41 -16.32 1.65
C GLN A 227 5.56 -14.80 1.58
N GLY A 228 6.69 -14.26 2.03
CA GLY A 228 6.95 -12.82 2.10
C GLY A 228 7.01 -12.12 0.74
N LEU A 229 7.17 -12.89 -0.34
CA LEU A 229 7.14 -12.41 -1.73
C LEU A 229 5.76 -12.52 -2.37
N ALA A 230 4.92 -13.48 -1.96
CA ALA A 230 3.65 -13.74 -2.60
C ALA A 230 2.59 -12.64 -2.36
N GLY A 231 2.68 -11.87 -1.27
CA GLY A 231 1.80 -10.73 -0.98
C GLY A 231 0.33 -11.11 -0.69
N GLU A 232 -0.31 -10.42 0.26
CA GLU A 232 -1.72 -10.67 0.64
C GLU A 232 -2.74 -10.02 -0.33
N GLU A 233 -2.31 -9.13 -1.23
CA GLU A 233 -3.19 -8.23 -2.00
C GLU A 233 -3.10 -8.36 -3.53
N ASP A 234 -2.43 -9.38 -4.06
CA ASP A 234 -2.34 -9.54 -5.52
C ASP A 234 -3.45 -10.48 -6.02
N THR A 235 -4.27 -9.96 -6.96
CA THR A 235 -5.26 -10.73 -7.76
C THR A 235 -4.57 -11.69 -8.76
N SER A 236 -3.41 -12.22 -8.38
CA SER A 236 -2.61 -13.11 -9.22
C SER A 236 -3.33 -14.44 -9.41
N PRO A 237 -3.31 -15.02 -10.62
CA PRO A 237 -3.91 -16.33 -10.89
C PRO A 237 -3.24 -17.48 -10.12
N MET A 238 -2.09 -17.25 -9.48
CA MET A 238 -1.46 -18.20 -8.56
C MET A 238 -1.43 -17.61 -7.14
N PRO A 239 -2.29 -18.09 -6.21
CA PRO A 239 -2.17 -17.73 -4.79
C PRO A 239 -0.80 -18.16 -4.26
N SER A 240 -0.40 -17.71 -3.07
CA SER A 240 0.86 -17.98 -2.35
C SER A 240 1.27 -19.47 -2.31
N ASN A 241 1.66 -20.00 -3.46
CA ASN A 241 1.89 -21.40 -3.74
C ASN A 241 3.38 -21.58 -3.97
N VAL A 242 3.88 -22.70 -3.45
CA VAL A 242 5.26 -23.12 -3.60
C VAL A 242 5.28 -24.43 -4.35
N LEU A 243 6.07 -24.46 -5.40
CA LEU A 243 6.51 -25.67 -6.07
C LEU A 243 7.67 -26.25 -5.27
N ILE A 244 7.57 -27.51 -4.87
CA ILE A 244 8.66 -28.28 -4.27
C ILE A 244 9.04 -29.35 -5.27
N ARG A 245 10.28 -29.30 -5.76
CA ARG A 245 10.84 -30.26 -6.70
C ARG A 245 11.98 -31.02 -6.02
N ALA A 246 11.96 -32.33 -6.13
CA ALA A 246 13.00 -33.21 -5.65
C ALA A 246 13.53 -34.07 -6.79
N GLU A 247 14.79 -33.85 -7.15
CA GLU A 247 15.51 -34.58 -8.19
C GLU A 247 16.89 -34.98 -7.64
N GLY A 248 17.24 -36.27 -7.73
CA GLY A 248 18.46 -36.81 -7.15
C GLY A 248 18.54 -36.56 -5.64
N ASN A 249 19.61 -35.86 -5.22
CA ASN A 249 19.84 -35.46 -3.82
C ASN A 249 19.52 -33.98 -3.56
N THR A 250 18.84 -33.31 -4.49
CA THR A 250 18.55 -31.87 -4.40
C THR A 250 17.06 -31.63 -4.25
N VAL A 251 16.70 -30.79 -3.28
CA VAL A 251 15.35 -30.25 -3.15
C VAL A 251 15.40 -28.77 -3.52
N GLU A 252 14.53 -28.35 -4.42
CA GLU A 252 14.35 -26.96 -4.80
C GLU A 252 12.93 -26.51 -4.50
N CYS A 253 12.80 -25.34 -3.88
CA CYS A 253 11.52 -24.67 -3.67
C CYS A 253 11.44 -23.44 -4.56
N MET A 254 10.29 -23.23 -5.19
CA MET A 254 10.06 -22.10 -6.09
C MET A 254 8.71 -21.45 -5.81
N ALA A 255 8.67 -20.12 -5.82
CA ALA A 255 7.43 -19.34 -5.81
C ALA A 255 7.55 -18.17 -6.77
N THR A 256 6.43 -17.77 -7.35
CA THR A 256 6.37 -16.59 -8.22
C THR A 256 4.95 -16.07 -8.32
N ASP A 257 4.82 -14.76 -8.50
CA ASP A 257 3.59 -14.05 -8.82
C ASP A 257 3.60 -13.50 -10.27
N MET A 258 4.55 -13.96 -11.10
CA MET A 258 4.89 -13.48 -12.45
C MET A 258 5.66 -12.15 -12.54
N GLU A 259 5.67 -11.33 -11.50
CA GLU A 259 6.48 -10.11 -11.40
C GLU A 259 7.83 -10.41 -10.73
N VAL A 260 7.79 -11.11 -9.60
CA VAL A 260 8.94 -11.59 -8.84
C VAL A 260 8.85 -13.11 -8.73
N GLY A 261 9.99 -13.77 -8.92
CA GLY A 261 10.14 -15.20 -8.75
C GLY A 261 11.36 -15.48 -7.88
N ILE A 262 11.28 -16.51 -7.06
CA ILE A 262 12.41 -16.97 -6.27
C ILE A 262 12.54 -18.48 -6.39
N ARG A 263 13.77 -18.95 -6.49
CA ARG A 263 14.16 -20.35 -6.46
C ARG A 263 15.20 -20.53 -5.38
N MET A 264 15.00 -21.48 -4.49
CA MET A 264 15.89 -21.77 -3.37
C MET A 264 16.24 -23.24 -3.32
N LYS A 265 17.51 -23.54 -3.07
CA LYS A 265 17.96 -24.88 -2.70
C LYS A 265 17.67 -25.10 -1.23
N VAL A 266 17.04 -26.23 -0.92
CA VAL A 266 16.61 -26.58 0.44
C VAL A 266 17.33 -27.85 0.88
N GLU A 267 17.84 -27.84 2.12
CA GLU A 267 18.45 -29.02 2.71
C GLU A 267 17.37 -30.02 3.10
N GLY A 268 17.42 -31.21 2.52
CA GLY A 268 16.43 -32.25 2.75
C GLY A 268 16.90 -33.60 2.22
N THR A 269 16.37 -34.68 2.80
CA THR A 269 16.64 -36.05 2.33
C THR A 269 15.55 -36.46 1.35
N VAL A 270 15.93 -36.74 0.10
CA VAL A 270 15.04 -37.28 -0.92
C VAL A 270 14.96 -38.79 -0.76
N ARG A 271 13.76 -39.33 -0.53
CA ARG A 271 13.52 -40.79 -0.51
C ARG A 271 12.88 -41.26 -1.80
N GLU A 272 11.91 -40.49 -2.28
CA GLU A 272 11.27 -40.69 -3.59
C GLU A 272 11.18 -39.32 -4.27
N GLU A 273 11.72 -39.23 -5.48
CA GLU A 273 11.70 -38.03 -6.31
C GLU A 273 10.27 -37.64 -6.71
N GLY A 274 10.09 -36.39 -7.09
CA GLY A 274 8.81 -35.89 -7.58
C GLY A 274 8.71 -34.38 -7.49
N THR A 275 7.54 -33.88 -7.89
CA THR A 275 7.21 -32.46 -7.84
C THR A 275 5.82 -32.32 -7.23
N ILE A 276 5.64 -31.36 -6.33
CA ILE A 276 4.33 -31.01 -5.77
C ILE A 276 4.15 -29.50 -5.76
N THR A 277 2.89 -29.07 -5.83
CA THR A 277 2.52 -27.67 -5.60
C THR A 277 1.61 -27.57 -4.37
N VAL A 278 1.98 -26.74 -3.42
CA VAL A 278 1.25 -26.56 -2.15
C VAL A 278 1.18 -25.10 -1.73
N SER A 279 0.18 -24.74 -0.93
CA SER A 279 0.10 -23.41 -0.33
C SER A 279 1.22 -23.22 0.70
N ALA A 280 2.05 -22.19 0.49
CA ALA A 280 3.15 -21.82 1.35
C ALA A 280 2.66 -21.45 2.75
N GLU A 281 1.57 -20.68 2.83
CA GLU A 281 0.93 -20.23 4.07
C GLU A 281 0.48 -21.42 4.92
N LYS A 282 -0.26 -22.37 4.33
CA LYS A 282 -0.75 -23.55 5.03
C LYS A 282 0.39 -24.44 5.50
N LEU A 283 1.37 -24.72 4.63
CA LEU A 283 2.50 -25.57 4.98
C LEU A 283 3.37 -24.90 6.06
N GLY A 284 3.68 -23.61 5.90
CA GLY A 284 4.47 -22.84 6.85
C GLY A 284 3.80 -22.76 8.23
N GLY A 285 2.50 -22.48 8.29
CA GLY A 285 1.77 -22.44 9.57
C GLY A 285 1.72 -23.78 10.30
N ILE A 286 1.70 -24.90 9.57
CA ILE A 286 1.81 -26.24 10.17
C ILE A 286 3.22 -26.48 10.74
N VAL A 287 4.25 -26.18 9.94
CA VAL A 287 5.66 -26.39 10.31
C VAL A 287 6.06 -25.50 11.49
N GLU A 288 5.58 -24.25 11.53
CA GLU A 288 5.89 -23.29 12.58
C GLU A 288 5.48 -23.78 13.98
N GLY A 289 4.33 -24.45 14.08
CA GLY A 289 3.78 -24.96 15.34
C GLY A 289 4.48 -26.19 15.93
N TRP A 290 5.45 -26.79 15.24
CA TRP A 290 6.08 -28.05 15.64
C TRP A 290 7.42 -27.91 16.38
N PRO A 291 7.85 -28.92 17.16
CA PRO A 291 9.17 -28.89 17.82
C PRO A 291 10.31 -29.06 16.82
N THR A 292 11.42 -28.36 17.03
CA THR A 292 12.61 -28.39 16.15
C THR A 292 13.35 -29.74 16.15
N GLU A 293 13.21 -30.53 17.20
CA GLU A 293 13.96 -31.78 17.43
C GLU A 293 13.51 -32.96 16.56
N LYS A 294 12.34 -32.86 15.92
CA LYS A 294 11.74 -33.97 15.18
C LYS A 294 11.76 -33.70 13.67
N PRO A 295 12.11 -34.71 12.85
CA PRO A 295 12.08 -34.56 11.41
C PRO A 295 10.63 -34.42 10.92
N ILE A 296 10.48 -33.69 9.82
CA ILE A 296 9.22 -33.48 9.11
C ILE A 296 9.26 -34.30 7.84
N ASP A 297 8.33 -35.24 7.71
CA ASP A 297 8.17 -36.06 6.50
C ASP A 297 7.03 -35.49 5.65
N LEU A 298 7.30 -35.23 4.37
CA LEU A 298 6.31 -34.92 3.33
C LEU A 298 6.14 -36.13 2.43
N ALA A 299 4.89 -36.55 2.20
CA ALA A 299 4.56 -37.65 1.30
C ALA A 299 3.33 -37.31 0.46
N THR A 300 3.38 -37.56 -0.84
CA THR A 300 2.18 -37.49 -1.68
C THR A 300 1.33 -38.75 -1.51
N THR A 301 0.02 -38.57 -1.64
CA THR A 301 -0.97 -39.66 -1.63
C THR A 301 -1.63 -39.76 -2.99
N THR A 302 -2.15 -40.95 -3.31
CA THR A 302 -2.88 -41.24 -4.56
C THR A 302 -4.13 -40.38 -4.77
N ASP A 303 -4.57 -39.68 -3.73
CA ASP A 303 -5.83 -38.94 -3.68
C ASP A 303 -5.62 -37.43 -3.96
N GLY A 304 -4.42 -37.03 -4.42
CA GLY A 304 -4.07 -35.62 -4.68
C GLY A 304 -3.90 -34.80 -3.40
N LYS A 305 -3.41 -35.43 -2.32
CA LYS A 305 -3.10 -34.76 -1.05
C LYS A 305 -1.65 -34.99 -0.67
N VAL A 306 -1.08 -34.01 0.02
CA VAL A 306 0.23 -34.11 0.66
C VAL A 306 0.04 -34.37 2.15
N GLU A 307 0.54 -35.50 2.61
CA GLU A 307 0.66 -35.86 4.02
C GLU A 307 1.92 -35.24 4.61
N ILE A 308 1.76 -34.54 5.74
CA ILE A 308 2.82 -33.87 6.47
C ILE A 308 2.86 -34.50 7.86
N THR A 309 3.96 -35.17 8.20
CA THR A 309 4.09 -35.93 9.45
C THR A 309 5.24 -35.41 10.29
N CYS A 310 5.00 -35.18 11.57
CA CYS A 310 6.04 -34.89 12.57
C CYS A 310 5.77 -35.71 13.84
N GLY A 311 6.54 -36.78 14.04
CA GLY A 311 6.38 -37.67 15.18
C GLY A 311 5.03 -38.41 15.23
N ASN A 312 4.06 -37.87 15.97
CA ASN A 312 2.71 -38.43 16.09
C ASN A 312 1.63 -37.52 15.47
N ASP A 313 2.02 -36.32 15.03
CA ASP A 313 1.11 -35.37 14.40
C ASP A 313 1.12 -35.62 12.88
N LEU A 314 -0.07 -35.62 12.30
CA LEU A 314 -0.31 -35.82 10.87
C LEU A 314 -1.27 -34.74 10.39
N TYR A 315 -0.88 -34.04 9.35
CA TYR A 315 -1.73 -33.10 8.63
C TYR A 315 -1.83 -33.52 7.17
N LYS A 316 -2.95 -33.17 6.55
CA LYS A 316 -3.17 -33.40 5.12
C LYS A 316 -3.53 -32.06 4.48
N ILE A 317 -2.76 -31.66 3.47
CA ILE A 317 -3.08 -30.51 2.63
C ILE A 317 -3.40 -30.99 1.22
N VAL A 318 -4.27 -30.25 0.53
CA VAL A 318 -4.62 -30.55 -0.86
C VAL A 318 -3.44 -30.13 -1.73
N GLU A 319 -2.99 -31.05 -2.58
CA GLU A 319 -2.06 -30.73 -3.65
C GLU A 319 -2.80 -29.90 -4.69
N LEU A 320 -2.21 -28.79 -5.08
CA LEU A 320 -2.76 -27.97 -6.14
C LEU A 320 -2.31 -28.55 -7.47
N ALA A 321 -3.17 -28.46 -8.49
CA ALA A 321 -2.81 -28.92 -9.83
C ALA A 321 -1.45 -28.33 -10.24
N ASP A 322 -0.64 -29.11 -10.97
CA ASP A 322 0.60 -28.66 -11.61
C ASP A 322 0.28 -27.43 -12.45
N ALA A 323 0.35 -26.27 -11.80
CA ALA A 323 0.52 -25.01 -12.44
C ALA A 323 1.77 -25.18 -13.31
N GLU A 324 1.71 -24.83 -14.59
CA GLU A 324 2.90 -24.68 -15.41
C GLU A 324 3.74 -23.55 -14.77
N PHE A 325 4.48 -23.88 -13.71
CA PHE A 325 5.37 -22.95 -13.03
C PHE A 325 6.38 -22.49 -14.07
N PRO A 326 6.49 -21.17 -14.29
CA PRO A 326 7.40 -20.67 -15.30
C PRO A 326 8.82 -21.10 -14.93
N GLN A 327 9.59 -21.50 -15.94
CA GLN A 327 11.01 -21.77 -15.72
C GLN A 327 11.71 -20.45 -15.41
N LEU A 328 12.16 -20.29 -14.17
CA LEU A 328 12.96 -19.12 -13.80
C LEU A 328 14.34 -19.24 -14.46
N PRO A 329 14.85 -18.17 -15.11
CA PRO A 329 16.17 -18.20 -15.71
C PRO A 329 17.27 -18.44 -14.67
N SER A 330 18.43 -18.89 -15.13
CA SER A 330 19.65 -19.00 -14.33
C SER A 330 20.56 -17.81 -14.62
N VAL A 331 21.37 -17.47 -13.62
CA VAL A 331 22.45 -16.49 -13.77
C VAL A 331 23.45 -16.97 -14.83
N ASP A 332 23.92 -16.05 -15.67
CA ASP A 332 24.85 -16.31 -16.77
C ASP A 332 26.33 -16.20 -16.34
N ASP A 333 27.25 -16.63 -17.21
CA ASP A 333 28.69 -16.52 -16.96
C ASP A 333 29.20 -15.06 -16.93
N GLY A 334 28.40 -14.12 -17.46
CA GLY A 334 28.68 -12.68 -17.48
C GLY A 334 28.16 -11.93 -16.26
N ALA A 335 27.66 -12.63 -15.23
CA ALA A 335 27.11 -12.01 -14.04
C ALA A 335 28.11 -11.11 -13.31
N LEU A 336 27.65 -9.92 -12.94
CA LEU A 336 28.38 -9.00 -12.08
C LEU A 336 28.36 -9.54 -10.66
N ALA A 337 29.53 -9.70 -10.03
CA ALA A 337 29.62 -9.93 -8.60
C ALA A 337 29.65 -8.58 -7.86
N ILE A 338 28.79 -8.43 -6.85
CA ILE A 338 28.81 -7.30 -5.93
C ILE A 338 28.93 -7.80 -4.49
N ASP A 339 29.66 -7.05 -3.67
CA ASP A 339 29.67 -7.22 -2.23
C ASP A 339 28.25 -7.04 -1.64
N GLY A 340 27.84 -7.99 -0.79
CA GLY A 340 26.49 -8.02 -0.26
C GLY A 340 26.18 -6.85 0.67
N ASP A 341 27.16 -6.38 1.46
CA ASP A 341 27.01 -5.20 2.31
C ASP A 341 26.80 -3.94 1.47
N THR A 342 27.54 -3.81 0.37
CA THR A 342 27.41 -2.71 -0.59
C THR A 342 26.04 -2.69 -1.24
N LEU A 343 25.54 -3.85 -1.71
CA LEU A 343 24.19 -3.95 -2.29
C LEU A 343 23.12 -3.56 -1.26
N ARG A 344 23.18 -4.11 -0.04
CA ARG A 344 22.22 -3.78 1.02
C ARG A 344 22.28 -2.30 1.39
N SER A 345 23.46 -1.73 1.48
CA SER A 345 23.64 -0.31 1.84
C SER A 345 22.97 0.61 0.81
N VAL A 346 23.15 0.37 -0.50
CA VAL A 346 22.52 1.22 -1.52
C VAL A 346 21.01 1.06 -1.59
N LEU A 347 20.48 -0.15 -1.38
CA LEU A 347 19.03 -0.40 -1.33
C LEU A 347 18.43 0.30 -0.12
N HIS A 348 18.96 0.06 1.08
CA HIS A 348 18.50 0.67 2.32
C HIS A 348 18.55 2.21 2.28
N LYS A 349 19.62 2.79 1.70
CA LYS A 349 19.77 4.25 1.57
C LYS A 349 18.78 4.89 0.59
N THR A 350 18.05 4.12 -0.21
CA THR A 350 17.20 4.66 -1.28
C THR A 350 15.75 4.19 -1.24
N GLU A 351 15.46 2.96 -0.83
CA GLU A 351 14.15 2.34 -1.05
C GLU A 351 12.96 3.07 -0.41
N PHE A 352 13.19 3.73 0.72
CA PHE A 352 12.16 4.47 1.45
C PHE A 352 11.56 5.63 0.63
N ALA A 353 12.32 6.19 -0.31
CA ALA A 353 11.87 7.30 -1.13
C ALA A 353 11.06 6.86 -2.36
N ALA A 354 10.96 5.55 -2.62
CA ALA A 354 10.20 5.03 -3.75
C ALA A 354 8.70 5.21 -3.53
N SER A 355 7.95 5.46 -4.61
CA SER A 355 6.50 5.55 -4.53
C SER A 355 5.89 4.21 -4.15
N THR A 356 4.84 4.22 -3.33
CA THR A 356 4.02 3.03 -3.06
C THR A 356 2.79 2.94 -3.97
N ASP A 357 2.59 3.90 -4.89
CA ASP A 357 1.50 3.89 -5.89
C ASP A 357 1.84 2.90 -7.02
N LYS A 358 1.25 1.71 -6.95
CA LYS A 358 1.40 0.63 -7.94
C LYS A 358 0.63 0.84 -9.24
N VAL A 359 -0.16 1.91 -9.39
CA VAL A 359 -1.12 2.04 -10.51
C VAL A 359 -0.77 3.20 -11.42
N ARG A 360 -0.45 4.38 -10.87
CA ARG A 360 -0.34 5.61 -11.68
C ARG A 360 1.09 6.03 -11.99
N ARG A 361 2.03 5.62 -11.16
CA ARG A 361 3.46 5.92 -11.31
C ARG A 361 4.28 4.67 -11.07
N THR A 362 3.96 3.62 -11.84
CA THR A 362 4.66 2.33 -11.76
C THR A 362 6.17 2.50 -11.92
N PHE A 363 6.63 3.38 -12.81
CA PHE A 363 8.04 3.73 -13.00
C PHE A 363 8.70 4.40 -11.78
N LEU A 364 7.93 4.89 -10.80
CA LEU A 364 8.41 5.37 -9.50
C LEU A 364 8.24 4.34 -8.37
N ASN A 365 7.49 3.25 -8.60
CA ASN A 365 7.34 2.14 -7.66
C ASN A 365 8.53 1.19 -7.74
N GLY A 366 9.74 1.75 -7.63
CA GLY A 366 10.97 1.01 -7.78
C GLY A 366 12.19 1.91 -7.66
N LEU A 367 13.35 1.26 -7.71
CA LEU A 367 14.65 1.90 -7.66
C LEU A 367 15.22 1.94 -9.08
N TYR A 368 15.60 3.12 -9.52
CA TYR A 368 16.27 3.32 -10.80
C TYR A 368 17.77 3.15 -10.62
N PHE A 369 18.35 2.18 -11.33
CA PHE A 369 19.78 1.95 -11.41
C PHE A 369 20.29 2.62 -12.68
N ASN A 370 20.84 3.81 -12.54
CA ASN A 370 21.46 4.56 -13.63
C ASN A 370 22.92 4.14 -13.79
N LEU A 371 23.26 3.52 -14.92
CA LEU A 371 24.58 2.94 -15.14
C LEU A 371 25.50 3.97 -15.81
N PHE A 372 26.60 4.33 -15.16
CA PHE A 372 27.64 5.17 -15.73
C PHE A 372 28.94 4.38 -15.97
N GLU A 373 29.87 5.00 -16.70
CA GLU A 373 31.20 4.41 -16.92
C GLU A 373 32.03 4.34 -15.63
N ASP A 374 31.81 5.18 -14.65
CA ASP A 374 32.64 5.25 -13.43
C ASP A 374 31.91 4.82 -12.16
N ARG A 375 30.57 4.78 -12.18
CA ARG A 375 29.72 4.44 -11.02
C ARG A 375 28.34 3.94 -11.44
N THR A 376 27.58 3.48 -10.46
CA THR A 376 26.12 3.26 -10.58
C THR A 376 25.42 4.20 -9.62
N GLU A 377 24.40 4.92 -10.09
CA GLU A 377 23.52 5.71 -9.23
C GLU A 377 22.21 4.96 -9.02
N VAL A 378 21.90 4.65 -7.76
CA VAL A 378 20.62 4.08 -7.35
C VAL A 378 19.75 5.22 -6.85
N VAL A 379 18.57 5.39 -7.46
CA VAL A 379 17.70 6.54 -7.24
C VAL A 379 16.27 6.07 -6.98
N ALA A 380 15.63 6.67 -5.98
CA ALA A 380 14.22 6.47 -5.69
C ALA A 380 13.54 7.81 -5.43
N THR A 381 12.30 7.99 -5.92
CA THR A 381 11.49 9.17 -5.67
C THR A 381 10.01 8.85 -5.75
N ASP A 382 9.20 9.56 -4.98
CA ASP A 382 7.74 9.58 -5.04
C ASP A 382 7.20 10.89 -5.65
N GLY A 383 8.10 11.81 -5.99
CA GLY A 383 7.83 13.16 -6.50
C GLY A 383 7.82 14.26 -5.43
N VAL A 384 7.84 13.93 -4.14
CA VAL A 384 7.97 14.89 -3.02
C VAL A 384 9.27 14.72 -2.22
N GLN A 385 9.87 13.54 -2.26
CA GLN A 385 11.21 13.25 -1.79
C GLN A 385 12.00 12.47 -2.84
N LEU A 386 13.32 12.53 -2.75
CA LEU A 386 14.23 11.73 -3.55
C LEU A 386 15.39 11.27 -2.68
N ALA A 387 15.79 10.02 -2.82
CA ALA A 387 17.01 9.49 -2.24
C ALA A 387 17.91 8.96 -3.35
N LEU A 388 19.21 9.22 -3.21
CA LEU A 388 20.21 8.78 -4.16
C LEU A 388 21.41 8.23 -3.41
N ALA A 389 21.93 7.10 -3.90
CA ALA A 389 23.15 6.46 -3.43
C ALA A 389 24.02 6.04 -4.61
N HIS A 390 25.33 6.09 -4.44
CA HIS A 390 26.30 5.65 -5.43
C HIS A 390 26.98 4.35 -4.98
N CYS A 391 27.26 3.48 -5.93
CA CYS A 391 28.17 2.35 -5.75
C CYS A 391 29.06 2.18 -6.98
N GLU A 392 29.91 1.16 -6.92
CA GLU A 392 30.78 0.76 -8.02
C GLU A 392 29.99 0.53 -9.32
N PRO A 393 30.62 0.76 -10.50
CA PRO A 393 29.93 0.65 -11.78
C PRO A 393 29.46 -0.77 -12.05
N PHE A 394 28.16 -0.93 -12.28
CA PHE A 394 27.59 -2.22 -12.66
C PHE A 394 27.90 -2.49 -14.12
N ARG A 395 28.60 -3.58 -14.37
CA ARG A 395 28.96 -4.05 -15.71
C ARG A 395 28.15 -5.29 -16.03
N LEU A 396 26.96 -5.07 -16.56
CA LEU A 396 26.05 -6.14 -16.96
C LEU A 396 26.32 -6.57 -18.41
N SER A 397 26.08 -7.86 -18.70
CA SER A 397 26.26 -8.46 -20.02
C SER A 397 25.41 -7.80 -21.11
N GLU A 398 24.19 -7.34 -20.73
CA GLU A 398 23.21 -6.71 -21.62
C GLU A 398 22.76 -5.35 -21.08
N GLY A 399 22.72 -4.34 -21.96
CA GLY A 399 22.19 -3.02 -21.68
C GLY A 399 23.14 -2.12 -20.88
N ASN A 400 23.58 -1.03 -21.50
CA ASN A 400 24.29 0.06 -20.82
C ASN A 400 23.35 1.18 -20.33
N ASP A 401 22.06 1.07 -20.65
CA ASP A 401 21.04 2.03 -20.22
C ASP A 401 20.51 1.62 -18.83
N GLY A 402 20.16 2.63 -18.02
CA GLY A 402 19.61 2.39 -16.69
C GLY A 402 18.31 1.60 -16.70
N PHE A 403 17.96 1.01 -15.56
CA PHE A 403 16.78 0.15 -15.42
C PHE A 403 16.09 0.37 -14.09
N ILE A 404 14.80 0.03 -14.01
CA ILE A 404 13.98 0.22 -12.81
C ILE A 404 13.64 -1.15 -12.22
N VAL A 405 14.08 -1.39 -10.98
CA VAL A 405 13.75 -2.61 -10.22
C VAL A 405 12.52 -2.33 -9.35
N PRO A 406 11.42 -3.10 -9.48
CA PRO A 406 10.21 -2.88 -8.69
C PRO A 406 10.48 -2.92 -7.18
N LEU A 407 9.77 -2.10 -6.41
CA LEU A 407 9.95 -2.04 -4.95
C LEU A 407 9.68 -3.39 -4.28
N LYS A 408 8.77 -4.20 -4.83
CA LYS A 408 8.50 -5.57 -4.37
C LYS A 408 9.74 -6.46 -4.52
N ALA A 409 10.43 -6.37 -5.64
CA ALA A 409 11.67 -7.09 -5.89
C ALA A 409 12.80 -6.61 -4.97
N VAL A 410 12.94 -5.29 -4.75
CA VAL A 410 13.93 -4.71 -3.82
C VAL A 410 13.80 -5.29 -2.42
N LYS A 411 12.59 -5.29 -1.86
CA LYS A 411 12.32 -5.92 -0.54
C LYS A 411 12.60 -7.42 -0.53
N GLY A 412 12.34 -8.08 -1.66
CA GLY A 412 12.71 -9.47 -1.87
C GLY A 412 14.21 -9.72 -1.82
N ILE A 413 14.99 -8.86 -2.48
CA ILE A 413 16.45 -8.92 -2.54
C ILE A 413 17.03 -8.72 -1.14
N GLU A 414 16.62 -7.68 -0.42
CA GLU A 414 17.12 -7.39 0.92
C GLU A 414 16.86 -8.55 1.90
N ARG A 415 15.67 -9.15 1.85
CA ARG A 415 15.34 -10.30 2.70
C ARG A 415 16.10 -11.55 2.30
N THR A 416 16.23 -11.83 1.00
CA THR A 416 16.81 -13.09 0.50
C THR A 416 18.32 -13.12 0.68
N PHE A 417 18.99 -11.97 0.50
CA PHE A 417 20.44 -11.87 0.54
C PHE A 417 20.93 -11.10 1.76
N ALA A 418 20.17 -11.13 2.87
CA ALA A 418 20.49 -10.42 4.11
C ALA A 418 21.87 -10.78 4.66
N ASP A 419 22.24 -12.07 4.60
CA ASP A 419 23.51 -12.61 5.12
C ASP A 419 24.49 -13.04 4.02
N SER A 420 24.18 -12.75 2.76
CA SER A 420 25.02 -13.17 1.63
C SER A 420 26.23 -12.21 1.53
N PRO A 421 27.47 -12.73 1.50
CA PRO A 421 28.67 -11.90 1.39
C PRO A 421 28.90 -11.38 -0.03
N GLU A 422 28.48 -12.13 -1.04
CA GLU A 422 28.57 -11.76 -2.45
C GLU A 422 27.25 -12.12 -3.13
N VAL A 423 26.75 -11.23 -3.98
CA VAL A 423 25.56 -11.44 -4.80
C VAL A 423 25.94 -11.28 -6.27
N ARG A 424 25.53 -12.26 -7.08
CA ARG A 424 25.66 -12.21 -8.54
C ARG A 424 24.43 -11.57 -9.17
N ILE A 425 24.65 -10.62 -10.07
CA ILE A 425 23.61 -9.88 -10.77
C ILE A 425 23.73 -10.14 -12.28
N SER A 426 22.64 -10.59 -12.90
CA SER A 426 22.54 -10.74 -14.35
C SER A 426 21.27 -10.07 -14.87
N ARG A 427 21.35 -9.47 -16.06
CA ARG A 427 20.19 -8.97 -16.78
C ARG A 427 19.99 -9.83 -18.02
N VAL A 428 18.77 -10.31 -18.20
CA VAL A 428 18.38 -11.14 -19.35
C VAL A 428 17.08 -10.58 -19.90
N ALA A 429 17.13 -9.97 -21.09
CA ALA A 429 15.98 -9.26 -21.67
C ALA A 429 15.38 -8.22 -20.70
N ASN A 430 14.09 -8.34 -20.35
CA ASN A 430 13.40 -7.43 -19.40
C ASN A 430 13.40 -7.92 -17.95
N GLN A 431 14.27 -8.89 -17.62
CA GLN A 431 14.37 -9.43 -16.28
C GLN A 431 15.75 -9.15 -15.69
N ILE A 432 15.76 -8.97 -14.38
CA ILE A 432 16.99 -8.93 -13.58
C ILE A 432 17.00 -10.07 -12.58
N LEU A 433 18.16 -10.69 -12.44
CA LEU A 433 18.41 -11.82 -11.57
C LEU A 433 19.44 -11.44 -10.52
N PHE A 434 19.18 -11.84 -9.29
CA PHE A 434 20.09 -11.78 -8.16
C PHE A 434 20.28 -13.20 -7.65
N ALA A 435 21.51 -13.65 -7.44
CA ALA A 435 21.75 -14.99 -6.92
C ALA A 435 22.97 -15.08 -6.00
N ASP A 436 22.92 -16.05 -5.11
CA ASP A 436 24.06 -16.55 -4.37
C ASP A 436 24.13 -18.09 -4.50
N GLY A 437 24.88 -18.76 -3.62
CA GLY A 437 24.98 -20.22 -3.63
C GLY A 437 23.68 -20.96 -3.29
N ARG A 438 22.71 -20.29 -2.65
CA ARG A 438 21.51 -20.89 -2.07
C ARG A 438 20.23 -20.49 -2.83
N ALA A 439 20.13 -19.24 -3.28
CA ALA A 439 18.91 -18.69 -3.85
C ALA A 439 19.16 -17.94 -5.16
N THR A 440 18.14 -17.91 -6.01
CA THR A 440 18.04 -17.03 -7.18
C THR A 440 16.71 -16.30 -7.10
N LEU A 441 16.75 -14.96 -7.04
CA LEU A 441 15.59 -14.08 -7.18
C LEU A 441 15.59 -13.49 -8.59
N THR A 442 14.46 -13.58 -9.27
CA THR A 442 14.22 -12.99 -10.59
C THR A 442 13.12 -11.95 -10.47
N ALA A 443 13.28 -10.81 -11.12
CA ALA A 443 12.27 -9.76 -11.17
C ALA A 443 12.09 -9.22 -12.59
N GLN A 444 10.84 -8.96 -12.98
CA GLN A 444 10.54 -8.15 -14.16
C GLN A 444 10.94 -6.70 -13.89
N LEU A 445 11.65 -6.08 -14.83
CA LEU A 445 11.97 -4.67 -14.78
C LEU A 445 10.71 -3.85 -15.10
N VAL A 446 10.61 -2.66 -14.51
CA VAL A 446 9.49 -1.76 -14.80
C VAL A 446 9.73 -1.09 -16.15
N ASP A 447 8.74 -1.18 -17.04
CA ASP A 447 8.73 -0.45 -18.29
C ASP A 447 8.39 1.03 -18.04
N GLY A 448 9.27 1.94 -18.47
CA GLY A 448 9.04 3.39 -18.39
C GLY A 448 10.32 4.21 -18.42
N GLU A 449 10.20 5.50 -18.76
CA GLU A 449 11.31 6.46 -18.65
C GLU A 449 11.32 7.04 -17.23
N TYR A 450 12.42 6.85 -16.50
CA TYR A 450 12.57 7.45 -15.19
C TYR A 450 12.74 8.98 -15.31
N PRO A 451 12.15 9.80 -14.42
CA PRO A 451 12.27 11.25 -14.52
C PRO A 451 13.74 11.71 -14.49
N LYS A 452 14.03 12.79 -15.22
CA LYS A 452 15.36 13.45 -15.25
C LYS A 452 15.64 14.16 -13.92
N TYR A 453 15.95 13.37 -12.90
CA TYR A 453 16.12 13.79 -11.52
C TYR A 453 17.28 14.77 -11.33
N GLU A 454 18.27 14.77 -12.22
CA GLU A 454 19.41 15.68 -12.17
C GLU A 454 18.96 17.14 -12.29
N LYS A 455 17.82 17.39 -12.95
CA LYS A 455 17.25 18.73 -13.11
C LYS A 455 16.64 19.29 -11.84
N ILE A 456 16.21 18.44 -10.90
CA ILE A 456 15.59 18.88 -9.65
C ILE A 456 16.61 19.10 -8.54
N ILE A 457 17.83 18.54 -8.68
CA ILE A 457 18.93 18.73 -7.73
C ILE A 457 19.47 20.17 -7.87
N PRO A 458 19.40 20.99 -6.82
CA PRO A 458 19.95 22.35 -6.87
C PRO A 458 21.46 22.34 -7.13
N ALA A 459 21.92 23.03 -8.18
CA ALA A 459 23.33 23.05 -8.59
C ALA A 459 24.28 23.74 -7.58
N SER A 460 23.76 24.67 -6.77
CA SER A 460 24.57 25.42 -5.80
C SER A 460 23.70 25.94 -4.64
N PRO A 461 23.98 25.54 -3.40
CA PRO A 461 23.20 25.99 -2.25
C PRO A 461 23.55 27.43 -1.87
N LYS A 462 22.54 28.16 -1.39
CA LYS A 462 22.69 29.51 -0.82
C LYS A 462 23.09 29.48 0.65
N MET A 463 22.70 28.41 1.34
CA MET A 463 22.92 28.23 2.77
C MET A 463 23.26 26.77 3.06
N ARG A 464 24.18 26.55 3.99
CA ARG A 464 24.54 25.23 4.52
C ARG A 464 24.47 25.28 6.04
N THR A 465 23.93 24.23 6.65
CA THR A 465 23.85 24.07 8.10
C THR A 465 24.29 22.67 8.47
N VAL A 466 25.22 22.55 9.42
CA VAL A 466 25.71 21.26 9.94
C VAL A 466 25.07 21.02 11.31
N VAL A 467 24.49 19.83 11.49
CA VAL A 467 23.81 19.43 12.72
C VAL A 467 24.06 17.97 13.07
N GLN A 468 23.95 17.65 14.36
CA GLN A 468 23.89 16.28 14.83
C GLN A 468 22.54 15.65 14.47
N LYS A 469 22.58 14.41 13.97
CA LYS A 469 21.41 13.66 13.49
C LYS A 469 20.45 13.30 14.61
N GLU A 470 20.92 12.73 15.71
CA GLU A 470 20.05 12.22 16.78
C GLU A 470 19.22 13.34 17.44
N PRO A 471 19.78 14.52 17.76
CA PRO A 471 19.00 15.62 18.32
C PRO A 471 17.91 16.13 17.37
N ILE A 472 18.22 16.37 16.09
CA ILE A 472 17.23 16.87 15.11
C ILE A 472 16.14 15.84 14.82
N LEU A 473 16.51 14.56 14.74
CA LEU A 473 15.57 13.46 14.55
C LEU A 473 14.61 13.33 15.75
N ARG A 474 15.14 13.38 16.97
CA ARG A 474 14.33 13.33 18.21
C ARG A 474 13.37 14.50 18.26
N ALA A 475 13.87 15.71 18.05
CA ALA A 475 13.06 16.92 18.12
C ALA A 475 11.94 16.92 17.07
N THR A 476 12.26 16.53 15.84
CA THR A 476 11.25 16.42 14.77
C THR A 476 10.15 15.43 15.15
N ARG A 477 10.48 14.25 15.70
CA ARG A 477 9.51 13.25 16.16
C ARG A 477 8.62 13.77 17.29
N GLN A 478 9.19 14.49 18.25
CA GLN A 478 8.44 15.05 19.38
C GLN A 478 7.49 16.16 18.94
N ILE A 479 7.99 17.10 18.11
CA ILE A 479 7.20 18.21 17.61
C ILE A 479 6.09 17.75 16.67
N SER A 480 6.36 16.73 15.83
CA SER A 480 5.33 16.19 14.93
C SER A 480 4.12 15.61 15.66
N ALA A 481 4.28 15.14 16.90
CA ALA A 481 3.19 14.63 17.71
C ALA A 481 2.15 15.71 18.11
N PHE A 482 2.53 16.99 18.01
CA PHE A 482 1.64 18.13 18.26
C PHE A 482 1.03 18.72 16.98
N SER A 483 1.37 18.16 15.81
CA SER A 483 0.86 18.61 14.50
C SER A 483 -0.43 17.87 14.12
N ASP A 484 -1.14 18.35 13.09
CA ASP A 484 -2.32 17.64 12.56
C ASP A 484 -1.91 16.23 12.07
N PRO A 485 -2.50 15.14 12.59
CA PRO A 485 -2.16 13.78 12.18
C PRO A 485 -2.34 13.53 10.67
N LYS A 486 -3.20 14.31 9.99
CA LYS A 486 -3.41 14.21 8.54
C LYS A 486 -2.33 14.89 7.73
N CYS A 487 -1.68 15.91 8.28
CA CYS A 487 -0.62 16.69 7.63
C CYS A 487 0.39 17.10 8.71
N PRO A 488 1.23 16.16 9.18
CA PRO A 488 2.18 16.43 10.26
C PRO A 488 3.30 17.33 9.73
N ALA A 489 3.09 18.63 9.73
CA ALA A 489 4.00 19.61 9.17
C ALA A 489 4.79 20.33 10.28
N VAL A 490 6.10 20.40 10.12
CA VAL A 490 7.03 21.11 11.02
C VAL A 490 7.64 22.31 10.32
N CYS A 491 7.90 23.37 11.09
CA CYS A 491 8.63 24.56 10.66
C CYS A 491 10.02 24.54 11.30
N LEU A 492 11.05 24.75 10.49
CA LEU A 492 12.44 24.89 10.91
C LEU A 492 12.82 26.36 10.72
N GLU A 493 13.15 27.03 11.82
CA GLU A 493 13.74 28.36 11.86
C GLU A 493 15.23 28.19 12.20
N ILE A 494 16.10 28.47 11.24
CA ILE A 494 17.54 28.25 11.36
C ILE A 494 18.24 29.61 11.32
N ASP A 495 19.19 29.81 12.22
CA ASP A 495 20.11 30.96 12.23
C ASP A 495 21.58 30.50 12.30
N GLU A 496 22.49 31.41 12.64
CA GLU A 496 23.94 31.12 12.73
C GLU A 496 24.31 30.21 13.91
N GLN A 497 23.44 30.07 14.92
CA GLN A 497 23.73 29.41 16.19
C GLN A 497 22.81 28.22 16.49
N GLN A 498 21.58 28.21 15.97
CA GLN A 498 20.57 27.25 16.38
C GLN A 498 19.54 26.94 15.29
N ILE A 499 18.87 25.80 15.45
CA ILE A 499 17.62 25.42 14.78
C ILE A 499 16.52 25.40 15.81
N ARG A 500 15.45 26.14 15.56
CA ARG A 500 14.19 26.05 16.27
C ARG A 500 13.19 25.26 15.44
N ILE A 501 12.60 24.23 16.02
CA ILE A 501 11.63 23.34 15.38
C ILE A 501 10.28 23.53 16.07
N SER A 502 9.23 23.84 15.32
CA SER A 502 7.87 24.03 15.82
C SER A 502 6.82 23.37 14.92
N PRO A 503 5.58 23.12 15.39
CA PRO A 503 4.50 22.74 14.49
C PRO A 503 4.18 23.88 13.50
N ARG A 504 3.75 23.55 12.28
CA ARG A 504 3.49 24.55 11.23
C ARG A 504 2.37 25.54 11.57
N ASP A 505 1.27 25.04 12.13
CA ASP A 505 0.02 25.80 12.32
C ASP A 505 -0.15 26.33 13.77
N SER A 506 0.90 26.31 14.58
CA SER A 506 0.90 26.84 15.96
C SER A 506 1.71 28.13 16.09
N ASP A 507 1.42 28.92 17.11
CA ASP A 507 2.29 30.00 17.53
C ASP A 507 3.70 29.42 17.82
N PRO A 508 4.78 29.93 17.20
CA PRO A 508 6.14 29.45 17.44
C PRO A 508 6.50 29.40 18.93
N ASP A 509 5.96 30.31 19.74
CA ASP A 509 6.26 30.41 21.17
C ASP A 509 5.47 29.40 22.04
N ASP A 510 4.43 28.75 21.50
CA ASP A 510 3.62 27.78 22.25
C ASP A 510 4.35 26.44 22.42
N LYS A 511 4.88 25.88 21.32
CA LYS A 511 5.52 24.56 21.29
C LYS A 511 6.70 24.58 20.33
N HIS A 512 7.90 24.54 20.88
CA HIS A 512 9.12 24.44 20.08
C HIS A 512 10.21 23.69 20.84
N GLU A 513 11.16 23.17 20.09
CA GLU A 513 12.43 22.68 20.60
C GLU A 513 13.57 23.40 19.87
N THR A 514 14.61 23.77 20.61
CA THR A 514 15.76 24.51 20.09
C THR A 514 17.01 23.66 20.23
N LEU A 515 17.76 23.54 19.13
CA LEU A 515 18.96 22.74 19.01
C LEU A 515 20.12 23.63 18.56
N ALA A 516 21.32 23.43 19.08
CA ALA A 516 22.50 24.11 18.58
C ALA A 516 22.90 23.56 17.21
N VAL A 517 23.35 24.42 16.30
CA VAL A 517 24.03 24.01 15.06
C VAL A 517 25.53 23.90 15.30
N GLU A 518 26.20 23.01 14.59
CA GLU A 518 27.67 22.97 14.60
C GLU A 518 28.24 24.12 13.77
N SER A 519 27.60 24.42 12.65
CA SER A 519 27.87 25.62 11.84
C SER A 519 26.70 25.93 10.93
N SER A 520 26.52 27.21 10.57
CA SER A 520 25.50 27.65 9.63
C SER A 520 25.98 28.90 8.88
N THR A 521 25.70 28.98 7.58
CA THR A 521 26.17 30.09 6.72
C THR A 521 25.09 31.16 6.47
N GLY A 522 23.96 31.12 7.18
CA GLY A 522 22.86 32.06 6.99
C GLY A 522 21.65 31.73 7.87
N SER A 523 20.51 32.35 7.56
CA SER A 523 19.24 32.06 8.21
C SER A 523 18.13 31.75 7.19
N ILE A 524 17.22 30.87 7.58
CA ILE A 524 16.06 30.48 6.75
C ILE A 524 14.90 30.01 7.63
N ARG A 525 13.68 30.23 7.16
CA ARG A 525 12.46 29.66 7.72
C ARG A 525 11.80 28.78 6.66
N ILE A 526 11.66 27.48 6.95
CA ILE A 526 11.21 26.49 5.96
C ILE A 526 10.34 25.41 6.60
N GLY A 527 9.29 24.98 5.90
CA GLY A 527 8.38 23.94 6.36
C GLY A 527 8.64 22.60 5.69
N PHE A 528 8.44 21.50 6.40
CA PHE A 528 8.52 20.13 5.86
C PHE A 528 7.38 19.26 6.36
N ASP A 529 7.03 18.22 5.60
CA ASP A 529 6.28 17.09 6.15
C ASP A 529 7.24 16.34 7.09
N ALA A 530 6.85 16.23 8.35
CA ALA A 530 7.67 15.63 9.38
C ALA A 530 7.95 14.15 9.11
N ARG A 531 7.03 13.41 8.46
CA ARG A 531 7.24 11.99 8.16
C ARG A 531 8.41 11.83 7.21
N ILE A 532 8.42 12.61 6.13
CA ILE A 532 9.48 12.62 5.12
C ILE A 532 10.81 13.05 5.75
N LEU A 533 10.82 14.11 6.56
CA LEU A 533 12.03 14.56 7.24
C LEU A 533 12.58 13.51 8.21
N ILE A 534 11.72 12.87 9.00
CA ILE A 534 12.10 11.79 9.92
C ILE A 534 12.65 10.59 9.15
N GLU A 535 12.01 10.22 8.04
CA GLU A 535 12.40 9.09 7.21
C GLU A 535 13.78 9.33 6.59
N ALA A 536 14.01 10.48 5.96
CA ALA A 536 15.31 10.86 5.42
C ALA A 536 16.42 10.90 6.49
N LEU A 537 16.13 11.47 7.67
CA LEU A 537 17.08 11.51 8.79
C LEU A 537 17.39 10.10 9.35
N THR A 538 16.45 9.15 9.27
CA THR A 538 16.64 7.78 9.77
C THR A 538 17.61 6.99 8.88
N HIS A 539 17.67 7.29 7.58
CA HIS A 539 18.54 6.61 6.61
C HIS A 539 19.93 7.27 6.45
N ILE A 540 20.20 8.33 7.21
CA ILE A 540 21.54 8.91 7.33
C ILE A 540 22.30 8.16 8.44
N GLU A 541 23.42 7.53 8.08
CA GLU A 541 24.17 6.66 9.00
C GLU A 541 25.19 7.44 9.85
N THR A 542 25.68 8.59 9.36
CA THR A 542 26.66 9.43 10.06
C THR A 542 26.07 10.12 11.31
N GLU A 543 26.94 10.50 12.25
CA GLU A 543 26.54 11.22 13.48
C GLU A 543 26.05 12.64 13.18
N SER A 544 26.71 13.31 12.21
CA SER A 544 26.35 14.66 11.77
C SER A 544 25.99 14.65 10.28
N LEU A 545 25.15 15.61 9.89
CA LEU A 545 24.74 15.82 8.50
C LEU A 545 24.79 17.30 8.13
N THR A 546 24.95 17.56 6.84
CA THR A 546 24.80 18.89 6.25
C THR A 546 23.43 19.02 5.60
N ILE A 547 22.69 20.07 5.94
CA ILE A 547 21.46 20.47 5.27
C ILE A 547 21.76 21.67 4.37
N GLU A 548 21.55 21.51 3.07
CA GLU A 548 21.78 22.52 2.05
C GLU A 548 20.46 23.13 1.57
N PHE A 549 20.36 24.45 1.57
CA PHE A 549 19.16 25.19 1.16
C PHE A 549 19.45 26.13 -0.01
N SER A 550 18.51 26.18 -0.95
CA SER A 550 18.57 27.09 -2.12
C SER A 550 17.51 28.18 -2.13
N GLY A 551 16.59 28.16 -1.16
CA GLY A 551 15.48 29.08 -0.94
C GLY A 551 14.33 28.41 -0.19
N GLU A 552 13.39 29.19 0.32
CA GLU A 552 12.30 28.72 1.19
C GLU A 552 11.28 27.81 0.47
N LEU A 553 11.16 27.95 -0.85
CA LEU A 553 10.27 27.15 -1.71
C LEU A 553 11.06 26.18 -2.62
N LYS A 554 12.37 26.02 -2.39
CA LYS A 554 13.22 25.11 -3.16
C LYS A 554 13.54 23.87 -2.33
N PRO A 555 13.83 22.73 -2.99
CA PRO A 555 14.21 21.52 -2.28
C PRO A 555 15.39 21.75 -1.34
N ALA A 556 15.34 21.11 -0.18
CA ALA A 556 16.48 20.99 0.72
C ALA A 556 17.20 19.67 0.45
N ILE A 557 18.53 19.68 0.54
CA ILE A 557 19.36 18.48 0.38
C ILE A 557 19.99 18.13 1.73
N LEU A 558 19.76 16.94 2.23
CA LEU A 558 20.39 16.39 3.42
C LEU A 558 21.52 15.46 2.98
N LYS A 559 22.73 15.72 3.45
CA LYS A 559 23.94 14.97 3.11
C LYS A 559 24.61 14.44 4.37
N PRO A 560 24.89 13.13 4.48
CA PRO A 560 25.77 12.59 5.53
C PRO A 560 27.13 13.31 5.51
N MET A 561 27.67 13.64 6.68
CA MET A 561 28.95 14.32 6.77
C MET A 561 30.10 13.32 6.56
N GLY A 562 30.93 13.55 5.54
CA GLY A 562 32.06 12.67 5.20
C GLY A 562 31.73 11.58 4.17
N GLU A 563 30.50 11.54 3.66
CA GLU A 563 30.07 10.65 2.58
C GLU A 563 29.51 11.46 1.41
N ASP A 564 30.19 11.46 0.25
CA ASP A 564 29.75 12.21 -0.94
C ASP A 564 28.78 11.41 -1.83
N GLY A 565 28.70 10.10 -1.62
CA GLY A 565 27.95 9.16 -2.47
C GLY A 565 26.49 8.98 -2.08
N HIS A 566 25.95 9.71 -1.11
CA HIS A 566 24.57 9.59 -0.67
C HIS A 566 23.98 10.95 -0.35
N PHE A 567 22.72 11.19 -0.74
CA PHE A 567 21.95 12.32 -0.24
C PHE A 567 20.45 12.07 -0.34
N CYS A 568 19.70 12.82 0.46
CA CYS A 568 18.25 12.89 0.41
C CYS A 568 17.80 14.30 0.01
N LEU A 569 16.81 14.42 -0.84
CA LEU A 569 16.20 15.67 -1.26
C LEU A 569 14.74 15.68 -0.79
N ILE A 570 14.33 16.79 -0.17
CA ILE A 570 12.98 16.93 0.39
C ILE A 570 12.36 18.22 -0.14
N MET A 571 11.13 18.11 -0.67
CA MET A 571 10.34 19.27 -1.09
C MET A 571 9.79 20.01 0.14
N PRO A 572 9.91 21.35 0.20
CA PRO A 572 9.35 22.12 1.29
C PRO A 572 7.82 22.23 1.19
N MET A 573 7.19 22.41 2.34
CA MET A 573 5.79 22.78 2.44
C MET A 573 5.63 24.30 2.49
N LEU A 574 4.58 24.80 1.84
CA LEU A 574 4.18 26.20 2.01
C LEU A 574 3.80 26.46 3.47
N LEU A 575 4.49 27.41 4.09
CA LEU A 575 4.13 27.96 5.39
C LEU A 575 3.01 28.98 5.18
N LYS A 576 2.01 28.98 6.06
CA LYS A 576 1.02 30.07 6.08
C LYS A 576 1.71 31.32 6.60
N SER A 577 1.63 32.40 5.82
CA SER A 577 2.11 33.73 6.17
C SER A 577 1.36 34.33 7.35
#